data_AF-A0A961KYR2-F1
#
_entry.id   AF-A0A961KYR2-F1
#
_cell.length_a   1.000
_cell.length_b   1.000
_cell.length_c   1.000
_cell.angle_alpha   90.00
_cell.angle_beta   90.00
_cell.angle_gamma   90.00
#
_symmetry.space_group_name_H-M   'P 1'
#
loop_
_entity.id
_entity.type
_entity.pdbx_description
1 polymer ?
#
loop_
_entity_poly.entity_id
_entity_poly.type
_entity_poly.pdbx_seq_one_letter_code
_entity_poly.pdbx_strand_id
1 'polypeptide(L)'
;DAVSADLGFINVHYRAAAATLLGGAVRGGYQYDGKTYVERFVHPAPLDSCTGCHNPHSLEVAMTGCVACHKTSETVAAIRTGTADLDGDGDVTEGVAGEIATLHERLGQGIAAYAAEVAGAPIVYDPNVYPYFFNDANGDGVVGEHEAVFPNRYASWTPRLLRAAYNYQFLGKDPGAFAHNPRYATQITYDSLEDLSQKVDIDMGGMTRP
;
A
#
# COMPACT_ATOMS: atom_id res chain seq x y z
N ASP A 1 -12.56 20.13 -0.18
CA ASP A 1 -12.60 18.75 -0.69
C ASP A 1 -14.06 18.39 -0.84
N ALA A 2 -14.46 17.82 -1.97
CA ALA A 2 -15.87 17.60 -2.27
C ALA A 2 -16.02 16.35 -3.14
N VAL A 3 -17.17 15.67 -2.97
CA VAL A 3 -17.55 14.53 -3.81
C VAL A 3 -17.79 15.02 -5.24
N SER A 4 -17.26 14.29 -6.21
CA SER A 4 -17.45 14.57 -7.63
C SER A 4 -18.01 13.35 -8.35
N ALA A 5 -19.09 13.55 -9.09
CA ALA A 5 -19.71 12.51 -9.91
C ALA A 5 -18.85 12.09 -11.11
N ASP A 6 -17.87 12.91 -11.49
CA ASP A 6 -16.93 12.62 -12.58
C ASP A 6 -15.80 11.69 -12.14
N LEU A 7 -15.67 11.44 -10.83
CA LEU A 7 -14.64 10.57 -10.27
C LEU A 7 -15.15 9.13 -10.10
N GLY A 8 -14.29 8.20 -10.46
CA GLY A 8 -14.47 6.78 -10.21
C GLY A 8 -13.14 6.15 -9.83
N PHE A 9 -13.19 5.00 -9.16
CA PHE A 9 -11.99 4.27 -8.80
C PHE A 9 -11.19 3.85 -10.04
N ILE A 10 -9.87 4.03 -9.98
CA ILE A 10 -8.93 3.64 -11.03
C ILE A 10 -8.17 2.40 -10.56
N ASN A 11 -8.41 1.27 -11.21
CA ASN A 11 -7.76 0.01 -10.87
C ASN A 11 -6.30 -0.03 -11.35
N VAL A 12 -5.38 -0.41 -10.48
CA VAL A 12 -3.95 -0.59 -10.82
C VAL A 12 -3.69 -1.78 -11.77
N HIS A 13 -4.67 -2.68 -11.89
CA HIS A 13 -4.69 -3.87 -12.76
C HIS A 13 -3.59 -4.91 -12.45
N TYR A 14 -4.02 -6.14 -12.10
CA TYR A 14 -3.15 -7.28 -11.79
C TYR A 14 -2.10 -7.04 -10.69
N ARG A 15 -0.82 -7.36 -10.95
CA ARG A 15 0.30 -7.28 -10.02
C ARG A 15 1.17 -6.10 -10.41
N ALA A 16 1.50 -5.24 -9.44
CA ALA A 16 2.26 -4.01 -9.68
C ALA A 16 3.77 -4.14 -9.41
N ALA A 17 4.31 -5.36 -9.27
CA ALA A 17 5.69 -5.62 -8.82
C ALA A 17 6.76 -4.81 -9.57
N ALA A 18 6.69 -4.75 -10.91
CA ALA A 18 7.65 -3.98 -11.71
C ALA A 18 7.52 -2.47 -11.47
N ALA A 19 6.29 -1.97 -11.31
CA ALA A 19 6.05 -0.58 -10.99
C ALA A 19 6.53 -0.22 -9.58
N THR A 20 6.35 -1.11 -8.60
CA THR A 20 6.91 -0.95 -7.25
C THR A 20 8.43 -0.91 -7.29
N LEU A 21 9.07 -1.88 -7.96
CA LEU A 21 10.53 -1.96 -8.10
C LEU A 21 11.11 -0.68 -8.70
N LEU A 22 10.48 -0.15 -9.75
CA LEU A 22 10.94 1.06 -10.45
C LEU A 22 10.58 2.37 -9.72
N GLY A 23 9.62 2.33 -8.79
CA GLY A 23 9.28 3.43 -7.89
C GLY A 23 9.01 4.76 -8.61
N GLY A 24 9.73 5.80 -8.17
CA GLY A 24 9.77 7.15 -8.73
C GLY A 24 9.79 7.21 -10.25
N ALA A 25 10.54 6.29 -10.88
CA ALA A 25 10.92 6.40 -12.28
C ALA A 25 9.74 6.17 -13.22
N VAL A 26 8.76 5.40 -12.77
CA VAL A 26 7.55 5.07 -13.55
C VAL A 26 6.27 5.57 -12.90
N ARG A 27 6.34 6.06 -11.66
CA ARG A 27 5.21 6.69 -10.95
C ARG A 27 3.97 5.80 -10.92
N GLY A 28 4.19 4.51 -10.64
CA GLY A 28 3.13 3.50 -10.65
C GLY A 28 2.15 3.67 -9.48
N GLY A 29 2.63 4.08 -8.31
CA GLY A 29 1.79 4.59 -7.23
C GLY A 29 1.49 6.08 -7.44
N TYR A 30 0.42 6.59 -6.85
CA TYR A 30 0.16 8.02 -6.81
C TYR A 30 1.20 8.73 -5.94
N GLN A 31 1.85 9.73 -6.53
CA GLN A 31 2.87 10.57 -5.90
C GLN A 31 2.31 11.97 -5.65
N TYR A 32 2.37 12.43 -4.41
CA TYR A 32 1.84 13.71 -3.98
C TYR A 32 2.74 14.87 -4.40
N ASP A 33 2.11 16.01 -4.70
CA ASP A 33 2.81 17.19 -5.19
C ASP A 33 3.79 17.74 -4.14
N GLY A 34 4.93 18.25 -4.60
CA GLY A 34 6.00 18.75 -3.73
C GLY A 34 6.78 17.69 -2.94
N LYS A 35 6.44 16.40 -3.06
CA LYS A 35 7.17 15.28 -2.44
C LYS A 35 8.18 14.67 -3.41
N THR A 36 9.28 14.15 -2.86
CA THR A 36 10.26 13.36 -3.60
C THR A 36 10.10 11.88 -3.25
N TYR A 37 10.23 11.03 -4.26
CA TYR A 37 10.10 9.59 -4.13
C TYR A 37 11.39 8.91 -4.54
N VAL A 38 11.73 7.81 -3.87
CA VAL A 38 12.86 7.01 -4.32
C VAL A 38 12.54 6.39 -5.68
N GLU A 39 13.54 6.40 -6.54
CA GLU A 39 13.51 5.80 -7.86
C GLU A 39 13.59 4.27 -7.77
N ARG A 40 14.10 3.61 -8.82
CA ARG A 40 14.30 2.17 -8.85
C ARG A 40 15.12 1.69 -7.64
N PHE A 41 14.61 0.70 -6.92
CA PHE A 41 15.38 -0.02 -5.93
C PHE A 41 16.33 -1.02 -6.60
N VAL A 42 17.59 -1.03 -6.18
CA VAL A 42 18.65 -1.83 -6.81
C VAL A 42 19.25 -2.77 -5.77
N HIS A 43 18.99 -4.06 -5.93
CA HIS A 43 19.76 -5.10 -5.27
C HIS A 43 21.10 -5.31 -5.97
N PRO A 44 22.14 -5.82 -5.28
CA PRO A 44 23.40 -6.16 -5.91
C PRO A 44 23.25 -7.39 -6.83
N ALA A 45 24.00 -7.41 -7.93
CA ALA A 45 24.07 -8.58 -8.80
C ALA A 45 24.53 -9.82 -8.00
N PRO A 46 23.94 -11.01 -8.24
CA PRO A 46 22.99 -11.35 -9.32
C PRO A 46 21.50 -11.16 -8.96
N LEU A 47 21.16 -10.51 -7.85
CA LEU A 47 19.78 -10.32 -7.36
C LEU A 47 19.09 -9.07 -7.92
N ASP A 48 19.66 -8.44 -8.94
CA ASP A 48 19.26 -7.14 -9.52
C ASP A 48 18.18 -7.24 -10.63
N SER A 49 17.70 -8.46 -10.88
CA SER A 49 16.65 -8.78 -11.85
C SER A 49 15.57 -9.67 -11.23
N CYS A 50 14.38 -9.70 -11.82
CA CYS A 50 13.26 -10.52 -11.33
C CYS A 50 13.66 -12.00 -11.19
N THR A 51 14.37 -12.54 -12.19
CA THR A 51 14.85 -13.92 -12.22
C THR A 51 16.05 -14.18 -11.33
N GLY A 52 16.69 -13.13 -10.80
CA GLY A 52 17.72 -13.25 -9.78
C GLY A 52 17.16 -13.76 -8.45
N CYS A 53 15.90 -13.43 -8.15
CA CYS A 53 15.20 -13.84 -6.93
C CYS A 53 14.13 -14.91 -7.18
N HIS A 54 13.36 -14.77 -8.28
CA HIS A 54 12.22 -15.64 -8.58
C HIS A 54 12.57 -16.73 -9.59
N ASN A 55 12.08 -17.94 -9.33
CA ASN A 55 12.10 -18.99 -10.33
C ASN A 55 11.24 -18.59 -11.55
N PRO A 56 11.75 -18.65 -12.78
CA PRO A 56 10.99 -18.20 -13.96
C PRO A 56 9.75 -19.05 -14.28
N HIS A 57 9.63 -20.25 -13.71
CA HIS A 57 8.48 -21.13 -13.91
C HIS A 57 7.56 -21.19 -12.68
N SER A 58 8.09 -21.46 -11.49
CA SER A 58 7.26 -21.55 -10.26
C SER A 58 6.96 -20.20 -9.62
N LEU A 59 7.72 -19.16 -9.96
CA LEU A 59 7.71 -17.84 -9.32
C LEU A 59 8.12 -17.83 -7.84
N GLU A 60 8.45 -18.99 -7.27
CA GLU A 60 8.94 -19.13 -5.90
C GLU A 60 10.28 -18.42 -5.73
N VAL A 61 10.47 -17.83 -4.55
CA VAL A 61 11.70 -17.11 -4.19
C VAL A 61 12.67 -18.07 -3.52
N ALA A 62 13.92 -18.08 -3.97
CA ALA A 62 14.98 -18.90 -3.37
C ALA A 62 15.71 -18.14 -2.24
N MET A 63 15.62 -18.64 -1.00
CA MET A 63 16.24 -18.00 0.17
C MET A 63 17.78 -18.03 0.17
N THR A 64 18.39 -18.97 -0.55
CA THR A 64 19.85 -19.22 -0.49
C THR A 64 20.69 -17.99 -0.82
N GLY A 65 20.23 -17.12 -1.75
CA GLY A 65 20.95 -15.89 -2.09
C GLY A 65 20.85 -14.80 -1.03
N CYS A 66 19.73 -14.75 -0.30
CA CYS A 66 19.44 -13.69 0.67
C CYS A 66 20.28 -13.85 1.95
N VAL A 67 20.39 -15.08 2.46
CA VAL A 67 21.05 -15.39 3.75
C VAL A 67 22.56 -15.13 3.75
N ALA A 68 23.18 -14.94 2.58
CA ALA A 68 24.58 -14.53 2.48
C ALA A 68 24.83 -13.16 3.14
N CYS A 69 23.86 -12.24 3.01
CA CYS A 69 23.91 -10.89 3.61
C CYS A 69 22.95 -10.76 4.80
N HIS A 70 21.76 -11.35 4.72
CA HIS A 70 20.69 -11.27 5.74
C HIS A 70 20.70 -12.49 6.66
N LYS A 71 21.84 -12.70 7.33
CA LYS A 71 22.18 -13.96 8.02
C LYS A 71 21.20 -14.41 9.12
N THR A 72 20.44 -13.48 9.68
CA THR A 72 19.54 -13.72 10.82
C THR A 72 18.08 -13.88 10.41
N SER A 73 17.76 -13.75 9.12
CA SER A 73 16.38 -13.78 8.63
C SER A 73 15.99 -15.18 8.17
N GLU A 74 14.94 -15.73 8.77
CA GLU A 74 14.41 -17.07 8.42
C GLU A 74 13.56 -17.03 7.14
N THR A 75 13.00 -15.85 6.81
CA THR A 75 12.17 -15.62 5.62
C THR A 75 12.54 -14.27 4.99
N VAL A 76 12.16 -14.05 3.73
CA VAL A 76 12.34 -12.73 3.07
C VAL A 76 11.59 -11.64 3.82
N ALA A 77 10.40 -11.95 4.36
CA ALA A 77 9.58 -10.99 5.10
C ALA A 77 10.26 -10.54 6.41
N ALA A 78 11.04 -11.42 7.04
CA ALA A 78 11.82 -11.11 8.25
C ALA A 78 13.13 -10.34 7.96
N ILE A 79 13.39 -9.95 6.71
CA ILE A 79 14.56 -9.14 6.38
C ILE A 79 14.31 -7.69 6.81
N ARG A 80 15.23 -7.17 7.61
CA ARG A 80 15.30 -5.75 7.97
C ARG A 80 16.61 -5.16 7.44
N THR A 81 16.51 -4.01 6.77
CA THR A 81 17.68 -3.32 6.16
C THR A 81 18.02 -1.99 6.83
N GLY A 82 17.19 -1.52 7.76
CA GLY A 82 17.39 -0.28 8.52
C GLY A 82 16.89 -0.42 9.96
N THR A 83 17.10 0.62 10.76
CA THR A 83 16.71 0.65 12.19
C THR A 83 15.56 1.61 12.48
N ALA A 84 15.00 2.24 11.45
CA ALA A 84 13.91 3.19 11.61
C ALA A 84 12.59 2.43 11.81
N ASP A 85 11.83 2.85 12.81
CA ASP A 85 10.41 2.52 13.01
C ASP A 85 9.60 3.36 12.01
N LEU A 86 9.06 2.71 10.98
CA LEU A 86 8.39 3.38 9.86
C LEU A 86 6.90 3.59 10.18
N ASP A 87 6.28 2.64 10.87
CA ASP A 87 4.85 2.65 11.20
C ASP A 87 4.51 3.29 12.55
N GLY A 88 5.52 3.56 13.38
CA GLY A 88 5.44 4.25 14.66
C GLY A 88 4.89 3.39 15.80
N ASP A 89 4.92 2.06 15.70
CA ASP A 89 4.42 1.15 16.75
C ASP A 89 5.44 0.84 17.86
N GLY A 90 6.69 1.26 17.67
CA GLY A 90 7.81 1.06 18.60
C GLY A 90 8.58 -0.26 18.43
N ASP A 91 8.20 -1.13 17.49
CA ASP A 91 8.91 -2.37 17.16
C ASP A 91 9.99 -2.15 16.09
N VAL A 92 11.21 -1.89 16.55
CA VAL A 92 12.38 -1.77 15.67
C VAL A 92 13.02 -3.12 15.30
N THR A 93 12.41 -4.24 15.68
CA THR A 93 12.98 -5.59 15.53
C THR A 93 12.30 -6.42 14.46
N GLU A 94 11.06 -6.12 14.10
CA GLU A 94 10.35 -6.81 13.04
C GLU A 94 10.96 -6.59 11.64
N GLY A 95 10.60 -7.44 10.68
CA GLY A 95 11.03 -7.26 9.29
C GLY A 95 10.30 -6.10 8.62
N VAL A 96 10.88 -5.54 7.55
CA VAL A 96 10.28 -4.39 6.83
C VAL A 96 8.91 -4.73 6.20
N ALA A 97 8.57 -6.01 6.11
CA ALA A 97 7.24 -6.45 5.71
C ALA A 97 6.16 -6.13 6.74
N GLY A 98 6.47 -6.18 8.04
CA GLY A 98 5.56 -5.83 9.14
C GLY A 98 5.20 -4.35 9.09
N GLU A 99 6.22 -3.50 9.14
CA GLU A 99 6.13 -2.05 8.95
C GLU A 99 5.19 -1.64 7.79
N ILE A 100 5.34 -2.26 6.61
CA ILE A 100 4.52 -1.95 5.44
C ILE A 100 3.09 -2.50 5.60
N ALA A 101 2.91 -3.66 6.22
CA ALA A 101 1.60 -4.25 6.47
C ALA A 101 0.80 -3.40 7.47
N THR A 102 1.41 -2.96 8.57
CA THR A 102 0.78 -2.07 9.55
C THR A 102 0.44 -0.72 8.93
N LEU A 103 1.35 -0.13 8.14
CA LEU A 103 1.06 1.10 7.40
C LEU A 103 -0.10 0.91 6.40
N HIS A 104 -0.16 -0.22 5.72
CA HIS A 104 -1.24 -0.54 4.79
C HIS A 104 -2.59 -0.68 5.52
N GLU A 105 -2.62 -1.35 6.67
CA GLU A 105 -3.80 -1.44 7.52
C GLU A 105 -4.27 -0.07 8.01
N ARG A 106 -3.36 0.75 8.55
CA ARG A 106 -3.65 2.12 8.99
C ARG A 106 -4.19 2.97 7.83
N LEU A 107 -3.66 2.82 6.62
CA LEU A 107 -4.20 3.50 5.44
C LEU A 107 -5.63 3.06 5.12
N GLY A 108 -5.95 1.77 5.23
CA GLY A 108 -7.31 1.26 5.10
C GLY A 108 -8.27 1.88 6.13
N GLN A 109 -7.84 1.96 7.39
CA GLN A 109 -8.60 2.61 8.46
C GLN A 109 -8.80 4.11 8.20
N GLY A 110 -7.76 4.83 7.76
CA GLY A 110 -7.84 6.24 7.40
C GLY A 110 -8.76 6.51 6.21
N ILE A 111 -8.77 5.62 5.20
CA ILE A 111 -9.70 5.66 4.07
C ILE A 111 -11.14 5.51 4.56
N ALA A 112 -11.41 4.55 5.45
CA ALA A 112 -12.73 4.31 6.01
C ALA A 112 -13.23 5.52 6.83
N ALA A 113 -12.39 6.06 7.71
CA ALA A 113 -12.68 7.25 8.51
C ALA A 113 -12.98 8.46 7.63
N TYR A 114 -12.12 8.74 6.65
CA TYR A 114 -12.33 9.85 5.71
C TYR A 114 -13.63 9.72 4.92
N ALA A 115 -13.94 8.52 4.42
CA ALA A 115 -15.15 8.26 3.66
C ALA A 115 -16.41 8.53 4.51
N ALA A 116 -16.43 8.09 5.76
CA ALA A 116 -17.53 8.32 6.69
C ALA A 116 -17.66 9.81 7.08
N GLU A 117 -16.56 10.44 7.54
CA GLU A 117 -16.59 11.77 8.15
C GLU A 117 -16.62 12.92 7.14
N VAL A 118 -15.98 12.75 5.98
CA VAL A 118 -15.77 13.83 5.01
C VAL A 118 -16.59 13.63 3.74
N ALA A 119 -16.58 12.41 3.18
CA ALA A 119 -17.40 12.11 2.00
C ALA A 119 -18.88 11.85 2.37
N GLY A 120 -19.18 11.57 3.65
CA GLY A 120 -20.52 11.30 4.14
C GLY A 120 -21.09 9.95 3.66
N ALA A 121 -20.21 9.04 3.22
CA ALA A 121 -20.58 7.74 2.69
C ALA A 121 -19.51 6.71 3.12
N PRO A 122 -19.82 5.83 4.08
CA PRO A 122 -18.92 4.76 4.51
C PRO A 122 -18.51 3.84 3.34
N ILE A 123 -17.27 3.34 3.40
CA ILE A 123 -16.63 2.56 2.33
C ILE A 123 -16.06 1.26 2.87
N VAL A 124 -16.21 0.18 2.10
CA VAL A 124 -15.53 -1.11 2.32
C VAL A 124 -14.77 -1.54 1.07
N TYR A 125 -13.73 -2.34 1.28
CA TYR A 125 -12.85 -2.83 0.21
C TYR A 125 -12.82 -4.36 0.14
N ASP A 126 -13.06 -4.92 -1.05
CA ASP A 126 -12.86 -6.33 -1.36
C ASP A 126 -11.82 -6.47 -2.50
N PRO A 127 -10.66 -7.11 -2.27
CA PRO A 127 -9.63 -7.28 -3.31
C PRO A 127 -10.04 -8.22 -4.45
N ASN A 128 -11.08 -9.03 -4.27
CA ASN A 128 -11.50 -10.13 -5.15
C ASN A 128 -12.75 -9.80 -5.98
N VAL A 129 -13.53 -8.78 -5.61
CA VAL A 129 -14.79 -8.45 -6.29
C VAL A 129 -14.71 -7.08 -6.93
N TYR A 130 -14.86 -7.01 -8.26
CA TYR A 130 -14.93 -5.74 -8.98
C TYR A 130 -16.21 -4.94 -8.62
N PRO A 131 -16.14 -3.62 -8.37
CA PRO A 131 -15.01 -2.70 -8.60
C PRO A 131 -14.16 -2.40 -7.36
N TYR A 132 -14.03 -3.36 -6.46
CA TYR A 132 -13.18 -3.41 -5.27
C TYR A 132 -13.61 -2.53 -4.11
N PHE A 133 -14.18 -1.35 -4.38
CA PHE A 133 -14.72 -0.47 -3.34
C PHE A 133 -16.24 -0.39 -3.44
N PHE A 134 -16.91 -0.57 -2.31
CA PHE A 134 -18.37 -0.59 -2.19
C PHE A 134 -18.82 0.35 -1.06
N ASN A 135 -20.07 0.79 -1.11
CA ASN A 135 -20.64 1.48 0.04
C ASN A 135 -20.84 0.46 1.17
N ASP A 136 -20.38 0.82 2.36
CA ASP A 136 -20.69 0.10 3.58
C ASP A 136 -22.09 0.52 4.04
N ALA A 137 -23.09 -0.25 3.62
CA ALA A 137 -24.49 0.11 3.73
C ALA A 137 -25.04 -0.18 5.13
N ASN A 138 -24.44 -1.13 5.84
CA ASN A 138 -24.80 -1.48 7.21
C ASN A 138 -23.95 -0.75 8.27
N GLY A 139 -22.81 -0.16 7.87
CA GLY A 139 -21.91 0.61 8.72
C GLY A 139 -21.04 -0.24 9.65
N ASP A 140 -20.80 -1.52 9.32
CA ASP A 140 -20.01 -2.44 10.15
C ASP A 140 -18.53 -2.51 9.77
N GLY A 141 -18.12 -1.82 8.69
CA GLY A 141 -16.75 -1.76 8.21
C GLY A 141 -16.24 -3.07 7.57
N VAL A 142 -17.12 -4.05 7.34
CA VAL A 142 -16.79 -5.35 6.75
C VAL A 142 -17.57 -5.51 5.45
N VAL A 143 -16.97 -6.18 4.47
CA VAL A 143 -17.66 -6.49 3.22
C VAL A 143 -18.70 -7.59 3.46
N GLY A 144 -19.98 -7.25 3.43
CA GLY A 144 -21.07 -8.23 3.43
C GLY A 144 -21.34 -8.85 2.05
N GLU A 145 -21.93 -10.05 2.03
CA GLU A 145 -22.31 -10.76 0.79
C GLU A 145 -23.24 -9.93 -0.12
N HIS A 146 -24.05 -9.04 0.47
CA HIS A 146 -24.97 -8.16 -0.27
C HIS A 146 -24.35 -6.81 -0.65
N GLU A 147 -23.16 -6.49 -0.15
CA GLU A 147 -22.48 -5.22 -0.40
C GLU A 147 -21.46 -5.33 -1.53
N ALA A 148 -20.80 -6.48 -1.66
CA ALA A 148 -19.87 -6.81 -2.75
C ALA A 148 -20.59 -7.11 -4.08
N VAL A 149 -21.44 -6.19 -4.52
CA VAL A 149 -22.17 -6.28 -5.79
C VAL A 149 -22.04 -5.00 -6.57
N PHE A 150 -21.88 -5.10 -7.89
CA PHE A 150 -21.64 -3.93 -8.75
C PHE A 150 -22.64 -2.76 -8.58
N PRO A 151 -23.96 -3.00 -8.36
CA PRO A 151 -24.90 -1.92 -8.08
C PRO A 151 -24.54 -1.08 -6.83
N ASN A 152 -23.88 -1.69 -5.84
CA ASN A 152 -23.45 -1.05 -4.60
C ASN A 152 -22.00 -0.51 -4.65
N ARG A 153 -21.41 -0.38 -5.85
CA ARG A 153 -20.08 0.24 -5.99
C ARG A 153 -20.01 1.59 -5.28
N TYR A 154 -18.84 1.91 -4.73
CA TYR A 154 -18.60 3.20 -4.12
C TYR A 154 -18.56 4.31 -5.18
N ALA A 155 -19.31 5.39 -4.95
CA ALA A 155 -19.44 6.51 -5.90
C ALA A 155 -19.13 7.89 -5.29
N SER A 156 -18.99 7.99 -3.97
CA SER A 156 -18.76 9.24 -3.25
C SER A 156 -17.28 9.65 -3.23
N TRP A 157 -16.63 9.61 -4.39
CA TRP A 157 -15.19 9.89 -4.49
C TRP A 157 -14.91 11.39 -4.38
N THR A 158 -14.01 11.74 -3.48
CA THR A 158 -13.28 13.02 -3.51
C THR A 158 -11.91 12.81 -4.17
N PRO A 159 -11.25 13.85 -4.72
CA PRO A 159 -9.89 13.72 -5.22
C PRO A 159 -8.91 13.16 -4.18
N ARG A 160 -9.07 13.51 -2.90
CA ARG A 160 -8.23 13.00 -1.79
C ARG A 160 -8.43 11.51 -1.54
N LEU A 161 -9.68 11.10 -1.38
CA LEU A 161 -10.02 9.70 -1.13
C LEU A 161 -9.56 8.80 -2.29
N LEU A 162 -9.71 9.27 -3.54
CA LEU A 162 -9.31 8.49 -4.71
C LEU A 162 -7.80 8.24 -4.76
N ARG A 163 -6.97 9.24 -4.41
CA ARG A 163 -5.51 9.08 -4.36
C ARG A 163 -5.08 8.06 -3.30
N ALA A 164 -5.65 8.17 -2.09
CA ALA A 164 -5.37 7.24 -1.01
C ALA A 164 -5.83 5.81 -1.34
N ALA A 165 -7.05 5.65 -1.87
CA ALA A 165 -7.59 4.36 -2.29
C ALA A 165 -6.77 3.72 -3.43
N TYR A 166 -6.27 4.53 -4.36
CA TYR A 166 -5.37 4.06 -5.41
C TYR A 166 -4.08 3.46 -4.81
N ASN A 167 -3.42 4.20 -3.90
CA ASN A 167 -2.20 3.72 -3.24
C ASN A 167 -2.44 2.49 -2.35
N TYR A 168 -3.57 2.45 -1.65
CA TYR A 168 -3.98 1.29 -0.87
C TYR A 168 -4.11 0.05 -1.74
N GLN A 169 -4.79 0.14 -2.89
CA GLN A 169 -4.87 -1.00 -3.80
C GLN A 169 -3.51 -1.30 -4.46
N PHE A 170 -2.74 -0.28 -4.88
CA PHE A 170 -1.43 -0.44 -5.48
C PHE A 170 -0.53 -1.36 -4.63
N LEU A 171 -0.46 -1.11 -3.33
CA LEU A 171 0.29 -1.94 -2.39
C LEU A 171 -0.33 -3.31 -2.18
N GLY A 172 -1.65 -3.39 -2.01
CA GLY A 172 -2.35 -4.68 -1.89
C GLY A 172 -2.22 -5.59 -3.11
N LYS A 173 -1.87 -5.03 -4.28
CA LYS A 173 -1.58 -5.78 -5.51
C LYS A 173 -0.11 -6.18 -5.65
N ASP A 174 0.78 -5.78 -4.76
CA ASP A 174 2.16 -6.24 -4.72
C ASP A 174 2.52 -6.79 -3.32
N PRO A 175 2.25 -8.08 -3.05
CA PRO A 175 2.62 -8.69 -1.78
C PRO A 175 4.14 -8.73 -1.55
N GLY A 176 4.96 -8.46 -2.58
CA GLY A 176 6.41 -8.37 -2.48
C GLY A 176 6.94 -6.95 -2.32
N ALA A 177 6.09 -5.94 -2.08
CA ALA A 177 6.50 -4.54 -2.03
C ALA A 177 7.65 -4.27 -1.03
N PHE A 178 7.66 -5.00 0.08
CA PHE A 178 8.71 -4.96 1.10
C PHE A 178 10.09 -5.38 0.60
N ALA A 179 10.16 -6.19 -0.46
CA ALA A 179 11.41 -6.58 -1.11
C ALA A 179 11.65 -5.79 -2.41
N HIS A 180 10.59 -5.45 -3.15
CA HIS A 180 10.71 -4.76 -4.42
C HIS A 180 11.15 -3.31 -4.26
N ASN A 181 10.57 -2.55 -3.33
CA ASN A 181 10.98 -1.17 -3.02
C ASN A 181 10.34 -0.70 -1.70
N PRO A 182 10.86 -1.14 -0.54
CA PRO A 182 10.21 -0.86 0.74
C PRO A 182 10.10 0.64 1.04
N ARG A 183 11.13 1.43 0.66
CA ARG A 183 11.10 2.89 0.85
C ARG A 183 10.01 3.55 0.01
N TYR A 184 9.86 3.18 -1.25
CA TYR A 184 8.79 3.72 -2.10
C TYR A 184 7.42 3.36 -1.55
N ALA A 185 7.22 2.11 -1.12
CA ALA A 185 5.98 1.65 -0.52
C ALA A 185 5.63 2.47 0.75
N THR A 186 6.59 2.65 1.66
CA THR A 186 6.39 3.49 2.85
C THR A 186 6.09 4.95 2.47
N GLN A 187 6.81 5.54 1.51
CA GLN A 187 6.60 6.93 1.10
C GLN A 187 5.17 7.18 0.58
N ILE A 188 4.65 6.33 -0.31
CA ILE A 188 3.30 6.52 -0.85
C ILE A 188 2.20 6.26 0.19
N THR A 189 2.42 5.35 1.15
CA THR A 189 1.48 5.12 2.25
C THR A 189 1.49 6.26 3.25
N TYR A 190 2.67 6.65 3.71
CA TYR A 190 2.87 7.77 4.63
C TYR A 190 2.24 9.04 4.07
N ASP A 191 2.53 9.38 2.82
CA ASP A 191 1.98 10.60 2.21
C ASP A 191 0.47 10.50 1.98
N SER A 192 -0.08 9.29 1.81
CA SER A 192 -1.54 9.10 1.74
C SER A 192 -2.21 9.29 3.10
N LEU A 193 -1.62 8.77 4.16
CA LEU A 193 -2.07 9.01 5.54
C LEU A 193 -1.94 10.49 5.91
N GLU A 194 -0.84 11.14 5.53
CA GLU A 194 -0.62 12.57 5.72
C GLU A 194 -1.63 13.43 4.95
N ASP A 195 -2.03 13.04 3.71
CA ASP A 195 -3.11 13.74 3.01
C ASP A 195 -4.43 13.53 3.78
N LEU A 196 -4.80 12.31 4.15
CA LEU A 196 -6.05 12.05 4.87
C LEU A 196 -6.12 12.76 6.23
N SER A 197 -5.03 12.81 6.99
CA SER A 197 -4.95 13.40 8.33
C SER A 197 -5.22 14.91 8.38
N GLN A 198 -5.16 15.59 7.23
CA GLN A 198 -5.58 17.00 7.12
C GLN A 198 -7.10 17.19 7.28
N LYS A 199 -7.88 16.11 7.28
CA LYS A 199 -9.35 16.14 7.29
C LYS A 199 -10.01 15.23 8.31
N VAL A 200 -9.34 14.17 8.72
CA VAL A 200 -9.79 13.24 9.77
C VAL A 200 -8.68 13.01 10.77
N ASP A 201 -9.04 12.63 11.99
CA ASP A 201 -8.05 12.36 13.04
C ASP A 201 -7.34 11.03 12.75
N ILE A 202 -6.07 11.10 12.38
CA ILE A 202 -5.20 9.95 12.12
C ILE A 202 -3.91 10.19 12.90
N ASP A 203 -3.62 9.31 13.86
CA ASP A 203 -2.37 9.38 14.61
C ASP A 203 -1.19 8.98 13.72
N MET A 204 -0.40 9.98 13.38
CA MET A 204 0.86 9.88 12.63
C MET A 204 2.09 9.94 13.55
N GLY A 205 1.89 9.96 14.87
CA GLY A 205 2.96 10.02 15.86
C GLY A 205 3.91 8.84 15.71
N GLY A 206 5.22 9.10 15.81
CA GLY A 206 6.26 8.07 15.72
C GLY A 206 6.59 7.58 14.31
N MET A 207 5.66 7.72 13.34
CA MET A 207 5.89 7.27 11.97
C MET A 207 7.06 8.00 11.29
N THR A 208 7.87 7.26 10.55
CA THR A 208 9.02 7.80 9.81
C THR A 208 8.80 7.68 8.30
N ARG A 209 8.86 8.81 7.59
CA ARG A 209 8.93 8.83 6.13
C ARG A 209 10.39 8.69 5.66
N PRO A 210 10.77 7.61 4.97
CA PRO A 210 12.14 7.39 4.50
C PRO A 210 12.47 8.10 3.17
#